data_AF-A0A8J9ZPM2-F1
#
_entry.id   AF-A0A8J9ZPM2-F1
#
_cell.length_a   1.000
_cell.length_b   1.000
_cell.length_c   1.000
_cell.angle_alpha   90.00
_cell.angle_beta   90.00
_cell.angle_gamma   90.00
#
_symmetry.space_group_name_H-M   'P 1'
#
loop_
_entity.id
_entity.type
_entity.pdbx_description
1 polymer ?
#
loop_
_entity_poly.entity_id
_entity_poly.type
_entity_poly.pdbx_seq_one_letter_code
_entity_poly.pdbx_strand_id
1 'polypeptide(L)'
;MFRNKSFDGMPNSEGSDGSQENKARRRCCRVFSQNCSSVNSSLINQMEEWTSRNNCMDGGQKCLYTFISSSSTELKGTHTTPVAGYVDDMTFTFTDPQDSTTTCNVKAFSTSRVWYAYLDFGTNYCNLRNLAEGAGLTSRSNFSEVTRDGICTQYTSRNCEVY
;
A
#
# COMPACT_ATOMS: atom_id res chain seq x y z
N MET A 1 14.80 31.66 -18.10
CA MET A 1 14.29 32.23 -16.83
C MET A 1 13.06 31.43 -16.45
N PHE A 2 13.24 30.32 -15.72
CA PHE A 2 12.15 29.43 -15.33
C PHE A 2 11.47 30.01 -14.09
N ARG A 3 10.18 30.36 -14.22
CA ARG A 3 9.36 30.80 -13.09
C ARG A 3 8.98 29.58 -12.25
N ASN A 4 9.34 29.61 -10.97
CA ASN A 4 8.76 28.77 -9.92
C ASN A 4 7.24 28.80 -10.02
N LYS A 5 6.60 27.63 -10.13
CA LYS A 5 5.19 27.48 -9.74
C LYS A 5 5.16 26.80 -8.37
N SER A 6 4.68 27.56 -7.39
CA SER A 6 4.33 27.11 -6.04
C SER A 6 3.43 25.89 -6.08
N PHE A 7 3.68 24.98 -5.13
CA PHE A 7 2.75 23.96 -4.68
C PHE A 7 1.62 24.61 -3.88
N ASP A 8 0.61 25.15 -4.57
CA ASP A 8 -0.64 25.58 -3.95
C ASP A 8 -1.82 25.02 -4.75
N GLY A 9 -2.65 24.21 -4.08
CA GLY A 9 -3.96 23.79 -4.58
C GLY A 9 -4.10 22.32 -4.94
N MET A 10 -4.06 21.42 -3.95
CA MET A 10 -4.84 20.18 -4.03
C MET A 10 -6.22 20.45 -3.43
N PRO A 11 -7.33 20.17 -4.14
CA PRO A 11 -8.68 20.41 -3.62
C PRO A 11 -8.96 19.51 -2.42
N ASN A 12 -9.38 20.13 -1.32
CA ASN A 12 -10.10 19.50 -0.22
C ASN A 12 -11.48 19.09 -0.73
N SER A 13 -11.64 17.88 -1.26
CA SER A 13 -12.95 17.25 -1.36
C SER A 13 -13.11 16.28 -0.18
N GLU A 14 -13.53 16.86 0.95
CA GLU A 14 -14.20 16.14 2.01
C GLU A 14 -15.55 15.65 1.47
N GLY A 15 -15.57 14.41 1.00
CA GLY A 15 -16.79 13.63 0.82
C GLY A 15 -17.09 12.90 2.12
N SER A 16 -18.03 13.43 2.89
CA SER A 16 -18.57 12.83 4.11
C SER A 16 -19.48 11.64 3.76
N ASP A 17 -18.94 10.43 3.79
CA ASP A 17 -19.73 9.19 3.95
C ASP A 17 -19.65 8.76 5.42
N GLY A 18 -20.68 9.11 6.19
CA GLY A 18 -20.78 8.99 7.63
C GLY A 18 -21.05 7.57 8.15
N SER A 19 -20.27 6.57 7.74
CA SER A 19 -20.43 5.18 8.23
C SER A 19 -19.14 4.43 8.59
N GLN A 20 -17.99 5.12 8.70
CA GLN A 20 -16.69 4.47 8.98
C GLN A 20 -15.82 5.23 10.02
N GLU A 21 -16.41 5.76 11.09
CA GLU A 21 -15.66 6.64 12.02
C GLU A 21 -14.77 5.89 13.05
N ASN A 22 -14.77 4.55 13.10
CA ASN A 22 -13.95 3.80 14.07
C ASN A 22 -12.95 2.80 13.48
N LYS A 23 -12.77 2.77 12.14
CA LYS A 23 -11.73 1.95 11.51
C LYS A 23 -10.48 2.83 11.33
N ALA A 24 -9.35 2.45 11.92
CA ALA A 24 -8.07 3.17 11.85
C ALA A 24 -7.81 3.74 10.44
N ARG A 25 -7.33 4.98 10.36
CA ARG A 25 -7.03 5.64 9.08
C ARG A 25 -5.85 4.92 8.43
N ARG A 26 -6.10 4.34 7.25
CA ARG A 26 -5.33 3.21 6.68
C ARG A 26 -4.87 3.43 5.23
N ARG A 27 -4.77 4.70 4.81
CA ARG A 27 -4.45 5.05 3.42
C ARG A 27 -2.99 5.42 3.34
N CYS A 28 -2.26 4.98 2.33
CA CYS A 28 -0.92 5.45 2.03
C CYS A 28 -0.87 5.89 0.55
N CYS A 29 -0.53 7.14 0.28
CA CYS A 29 -0.41 7.67 -1.07
C CYS A 29 1.04 7.51 -1.57
N ARG A 30 1.23 6.88 -2.74
CA ARG A 30 2.53 6.58 -3.32
C ARG A 30 2.61 7.05 -4.77
N VAL A 31 3.81 7.45 -5.18
CA VAL A 31 4.15 7.79 -6.56
C VAL A 31 5.32 6.91 -6.98
N PHE A 32 5.12 6.12 -8.02
CA PHE A 32 6.13 5.26 -8.62
C PHE A 32 6.54 5.81 -9.99
N SER A 33 7.81 5.66 -10.33
CA SER A 33 8.34 6.15 -11.61
C SER A 33 8.42 5.06 -12.67
N GLN A 34 7.26 4.50 -12.95
CA GLN A 34 6.96 3.56 -14.02
C GLN A 34 5.52 3.77 -14.44
N ASN A 35 5.13 3.31 -15.62
CA ASN A 35 3.71 3.27 -16.00
C ASN A 35 2.92 2.36 -15.04
N CYS A 36 1.62 2.63 -14.87
CA CYS A 36 0.80 1.87 -13.94
C CYS A 36 0.66 0.39 -14.29
N SER A 37 0.81 0.01 -15.56
CA SER A 37 0.84 -1.39 -15.98
C SER A 37 2.00 -2.14 -15.34
N SER A 38 3.21 -1.59 -15.46
CA SER A 38 4.42 -2.16 -14.88
C SER A 38 4.35 -2.22 -13.36
N VAL A 39 3.83 -1.17 -12.70
CA VAL A 39 3.62 -1.19 -11.25
C VAL A 39 2.65 -2.30 -10.85
N ASN A 40 1.51 -2.40 -11.54
CA ASN A 40 0.50 -3.42 -11.28
C ASN A 40 1.07 -4.83 -11.46
N SER A 41 1.74 -5.11 -12.58
CA SER A 41 2.39 -6.41 -12.82
C SER A 41 3.46 -6.73 -11.77
N SER A 42 4.30 -5.77 -11.38
CA SER A 42 5.31 -6.00 -10.33
C SER A 42 4.68 -6.35 -8.98
N LEU A 43 3.57 -5.70 -8.61
CA LEU A 43 2.85 -6.02 -7.37
C LEU A 43 2.20 -7.41 -7.43
N ILE A 44 1.57 -7.78 -8.55
CA ILE A 44 0.97 -9.11 -8.74
C ILE A 44 2.05 -10.19 -8.64
N ASN A 45 3.14 -10.06 -9.40
CA ASN A 45 4.23 -11.02 -9.38
C ASN A 45 4.78 -11.21 -7.96
N GLN A 46 4.90 -10.11 -7.19
CA GLN A 46 5.37 -10.21 -5.81
C GLN A 46 4.38 -10.91 -4.89
N MET A 47 3.07 -10.67 -5.05
CA MET A 47 2.05 -11.40 -4.29
C MET A 47 2.10 -12.90 -4.59
N GLU A 48 2.30 -13.27 -5.86
CA GLU A 48 2.40 -14.67 -6.30
C GLU A 48 3.67 -15.37 -5.77
N GLU A 49 4.79 -14.65 -5.70
CA GLU A 49 6.03 -15.14 -5.09
C GLU A 49 5.86 -15.38 -3.58
N TRP A 50 5.14 -14.50 -2.89
CA TRP A 50 4.96 -14.55 -1.44
C TRP A 50 3.66 -15.27 -1.01
N THR A 51 3.19 -16.26 -1.77
CA THR A 51 1.97 -17.01 -1.43
C THR A 51 2.12 -17.97 -0.26
N SER A 52 3.35 -18.46 -0.02
CA SER A 52 3.64 -19.46 1.01
C SER A 52 4.39 -18.87 2.21
N ARG A 53 4.51 -19.65 3.29
CA ARG A 53 5.25 -19.26 4.50
C ARG A 53 6.78 -19.27 4.32
N ASN A 54 7.31 -19.72 3.17
CA ASN A 54 8.75 -19.90 2.96
C ASN A 54 9.57 -18.63 3.26
N ASN A 55 9.03 -17.45 2.94
CA ASN A 55 9.71 -16.17 3.12
C ASN A 55 9.57 -15.57 4.53
N CYS A 56 8.91 -16.27 5.44
CA CYS A 56 8.74 -15.85 6.84
C CYS A 56 8.86 -17.03 7.82
N MET A 57 9.62 -18.07 7.46
CA MET A 57 9.85 -19.22 8.34
C MET A 57 10.56 -18.82 9.64
N ASP A 58 11.48 -17.86 9.56
CA ASP A 58 12.23 -17.31 10.69
C ASP A 58 11.58 -16.06 11.31
N GLY A 59 10.32 -15.77 10.92
CA GLY A 59 9.57 -14.57 11.30
C GLY A 59 9.43 -13.54 10.18
N GLY A 60 8.71 -12.44 10.46
CA GLY A 60 8.47 -11.34 9.52
C GLY A 60 7.17 -11.48 8.73
N GLN A 61 6.88 -10.50 7.87
CA GLN A 61 5.58 -10.33 7.21
C GLN A 61 5.68 -10.27 5.66
N LYS A 62 6.70 -10.91 5.09
CA LYS A 62 6.99 -10.94 3.63
C LYS A 62 6.51 -12.27 3.00
N CYS A 63 5.32 -12.72 3.36
CA CYS A 63 4.76 -14.03 3.01
C CYS A 63 3.24 -14.04 3.10
N LEU A 64 2.57 -15.13 2.70
CA LEU A 64 1.11 -15.30 2.79
C LEU A 64 0.29 -14.15 2.16
N TYR A 65 0.79 -13.60 1.06
CA TYR A 65 0.04 -12.69 0.20
C TYR A 65 -0.87 -13.50 -0.72
N THR A 66 -2.02 -12.95 -1.08
CA THR A 66 -2.93 -13.58 -2.04
C THR A 66 -3.45 -12.54 -3.00
N PHE A 67 -3.23 -12.77 -4.29
CA PHE A 67 -3.84 -11.99 -5.36
C PHE A 67 -5.33 -12.33 -5.47
N ILE A 68 -6.19 -11.32 -5.61
CA ILE A 68 -7.65 -11.50 -5.74
C ILE A 68 -8.12 -11.07 -7.13
N SER A 69 -7.83 -9.84 -7.52
CA SER A 69 -8.26 -9.30 -8.81
C SER A 69 -7.43 -8.09 -9.22
N SER A 70 -7.36 -7.82 -10.53
CA SER A 70 -6.72 -6.64 -11.07
C SER A 70 -7.48 -6.10 -12.28
N SER A 71 -7.36 -4.80 -12.50
CA SER A 71 -7.86 -4.02 -13.62
C SER A 71 -6.88 -2.89 -13.94
N SER A 72 -7.22 -2.04 -14.92
CA SER A 72 -6.40 -0.87 -15.25
C SER A 72 -6.35 0.20 -14.15
N THR A 73 -7.34 0.22 -13.24
CA THR A 73 -7.47 1.27 -12.21
C THR A 73 -7.39 0.73 -10.78
N GLU A 74 -7.47 -0.59 -10.60
CA GLU A 74 -7.54 -1.20 -9.28
C GLU A 74 -6.84 -2.57 -9.24
N LEU A 75 -6.10 -2.83 -8.17
CA LEU A 75 -5.56 -4.14 -7.78
C LEU A 75 -6.01 -4.48 -6.36
N LYS A 76 -6.51 -5.69 -6.14
CA LYS A 76 -6.91 -6.23 -4.83
C LYS A 76 -6.14 -7.48 -4.48
N GLY A 77 -5.83 -7.60 -3.20
CA GLY A 77 -5.24 -8.79 -2.61
C GLY A 77 -5.48 -8.84 -1.12
N THR A 78 -4.97 -9.88 -0.47
CA THR A 78 -4.95 -10.01 0.99
C THR A 78 -3.57 -10.35 1.49
N HIS A 79 -3.32 -10.03 2.76
CA HIS A 79 -2.19 -10.55 3.51
C HIS A 79 -2.70 -11.25 4.76
N THR A 80 -2.13 -12.42 5.07
CA THR A 80 -2.44 -13.15 6.31
C THR A 80 -1.22 -13.14 7.21
N THR A 81 -1.35 -12.56 8.41
CA THR A 81 -0.26 -12.54 9.39
C THR A 81 0.18 -13.98 9.73
N PRO A 82 1.48 -14.32 9.63
CA PRO A 82 1.95 -15.70 9.75
C PRO A 82 1.79 -16.29 11.15
N VAL A 83 1.83 -15.47 12.21
CA VAL A 83 1.71 -15.94 13.60
C VAL A 83 0.25 -15.98 14.04
N ALA A 84 -0.48 -14.87 13.91
CA ALA A 84 -1.83 -14.73 14.45
C ALA A 84 -2.95 -15.15 13.46
N GLY A 85 -2.65 -15.30 12.17
CA GLY A 85 -3.63 -15.68 11.16
C GLY A 85 -4.66 -14.61 10.83
N TYR A 86 -4.44 -13.36 11.26
CA TYR A 86 -5.30 -12.23 10.89
C TYR A 86 -5.17 -11.91 9.41
N VAL A 87 -6.31 -11.70 8.75
CA VAL A 87 -6.39 -11.37 7.34
C VAL A 87 -6.65 -9.87 7.18
N ASP A 88 -5.80 -9.23 6.40
CA ASP A 88 -5.92 -7.83 6.02
C ASP A 88 -6.20 -7.73 4.51
N ASP A 89 -7.26 -7.01 4.16
CA ASP A 89 -7.61 -6.70 2.77
C ASP A 89 -6.74 -5.55 2.26
N MET A 90 -6.21 -5.68 1.06
CA MET A 90 -5.41 -4.63 0.41
C MET A 90 -6.05 -4.18 -0.89
N THR A 91 -5.96 -2.89 -1.17
CA THR A 91 -6.43 -2.29 -2.41
C THR A 91 -5.45 -1.23 -2.88
N PHE A 92 -5.10 -1.25 -4.15
CA PHE A 92 -4.26 -0.28 -4.82
C PHE A 92 -5.08 0.36 -5.95
N THR A 93 -5.28 1.67 -5.88
CA THR A 93 -5.97 2.46 -6.90
C THR A 93 -4.95 3.24 -7.72
N PHE A 94 -4.92 2.99 -9.02
CA PHE A 94 -4.07 3.67 -9.99
C PHE A 94 -4.81 4.88 -10.55
N THR A 95 -4.25 6.09 -10.41
CA THR A 95 -4.94 7.32 -10.85
C THR A 95 -4.43 7.88 -12.17
N ASP A 96 -3.25 7.43 -12.63
CA ASP A 96 -2.78 7.78 -13.97
C ASP A 96 -3.29 6.75 -14.97
N PRO A 97 -3.69 7.16 -16.19
CA PRO A 97 -3.99 6.23 -17.27
C PRO A 97 -2.78 5.32 -17.52
N GLN A 98 -3.03 4.07 -17.86
CA GLN A 98 -2.00 3.05 -18.13
C GLN A 98 -1.02 3.46 -19.25
N ASP A 99 -1.39 4.49 -20.02
CA ASP A 99 -0.62 5.12 -21.11
C ASP A 99 0.37 6.21 -20.64
N SER A 100 0.36 6.59 -19.36
CA SER A 100 1.44 7.41 -18.78
C SER A 100 2.74 6.61 -18.85
N THR A 101 3.67 7.01 -19.72
CA THR A 101 4.86 6.20 -20.02
C THR A 101 5.91 6.22 -18.91
N THR A 102 5.82 7.14 -17.94
CA THR A 102 6.93 7.40 -17.00
C THR A 102 6.56 7.50 -15.52
N THR A 103 5.29 7.75 -15.18
CA THR A 103 4.85 7.89 -13.78
C THR A 103 3.53 7.16 -13.52
N CYS A 104 3.40 6.66 -12.29
CA CYS A 104 2.17 6.08 -11.79
C CYS A 104 1.89 6.52 -10.36
N ASN A 105 0.80 7.26 -10.20
CA ASN A 105 0.22 7.60 -8.93
C ASN A 105 -0.65 6.44 -8.41
N VAL A 106 -0.35 5.97 -7.20
CA VAL A 106 -1.03 4.84 -6.55
C VAL A 106 -1.49 5.23 -5.15
N LYS A 107 -2.79 5.09 -4.90
CA LYS A 107 -3.33 5.14 -3.54
C LYS A 107 -3.49 3.71 -3.05
N ALA A 108 -2.77 3.36 -2.00
CA ALA A 108 -2.81 2.02 -1.42
C ALA A 108 -3.53 2.05 -0.06
N PHE A 109 -4.32 1.02 0.22
CA PHE A 109 -5.04 0.84 1.47
C PHE A 109 -4.89 -0.60 1.92
N SER A 110 -4.66 -0.80 3.21
CA SER A 110 -4.71 -2.12 3.84
C SER A 110 -5.60 -2.05 5.06
N THR A 111 -6.49 -3.02 5.24
CA THR A 111 -7.51 -3.00 6.29
C THR A 111 -7.73 -4.37 6.87
N SER A 112 -7.52 -4.48 8.18
CA SER A 112 -7.85 -5.71 8.90
C SER A 112 -9.34 -6.03 8.86
N ARG A 113 -9.63 -7.33 8.70
CA ARG A 113 -10.97 -7.91 8.84
C ARG A 113 -11.39 -8.03 10.30
N VAL A 114 -10.45 -7.97 11.24
CA VAL A 114 -10.76 -8.03 12.68
C VAL A 114 -11.30 -6.67 13.13
N TRP A 115 -12.51 -6.69 13.70
CA TRP A 115 -13.27 -5.49 14.05
C TRP A 115 -12.76 -4.76 15.31
N TYR A 116 -11.96 -5.41 16.15
CA TYR A 116 -11.32 -4.81 17.33
C TYR A 116 -9.87 -4.32 17.11
N ALA A 117 -9.32 -4.42 15.90
CA ALA A 117 -7.97 -3.98 15.60
C ALA A 117 -7.90 -2.44 15.47
N TYR A 118 -8.02 -1.75 16.61
CA TYR A 118 -7.90 -0.30 16.74
C TYR A 118 -6.46 0.17 16.57
N LEU A 119 -5.50 -0.62 17.07
CA LEU A 119 -4.07 -0.44 16.93
C LEU A 119 -3.50 -1.76 16.37
N ASP A 120 -2.96 -1.71 15.16
CA ASP A 120 -2.37 -2.83 14.45
C ASP A 120 -0.84 -2.83 14.52
N PHE A 121 -0.24 -2.04 15.42
CA PHE A 121 1.21 -1.77 15.46
C PHE A 121 1.84 -1.36 14.10
N GLY A 122 1.06 -0.76 13.21
CA GLY A 122 1.50 -0.39 11.86
C GLY A 122 1.49 -1.53 10.83
N THR A 123 0.94 -2.71 11.17
CA THR A 123 0.85 -3.90 10.29
C THR A 123 0.22 -3.57 8.94
N ASN A 124 -0.89 -2.81 8.90
CA ASN A 124 -1.54 -2.43 7.65
C ASN A 124 -0.62 -1.58 6.76
N TYR A 125 0.15 -0.65 7.32
CA TYR A 125 1.16 0.07 6.55
C TYR A 125 2.25 -0.89 6.05
N CYS A 126 2.73 -1.78 6.93
CA CYS A 126 3.81 -2.71 6.62
C CYS A 126 3.42 -3.70 5.52
N ASN A 127 2.18 -4.18 5.48
CA ASN A 127 1.66 -5.01 4.39
C ASN A 127 1.88 -4.34 3.02
N LEU A 128 1.56 -3.04 2.93
CA LEU A 128 1.74 -2.27 1.69
C LEU A 128 3.21 -1.94 1.42
N ARG A 129 4.00 -1.64 2.45
CA ARG A 129 5.41 -1.28 2.32
C ARG A 129 6.26 -2.47 1.90
N ASN A 130 6.11 -3.60 2.59
CA ASN A 130 6.81 -4.85 2.31
C ASN A 130 6.57 -5.27 0.87
N LEU A 131 5.32 -5.25 0.40
CA LEU A 131 5.00 -5.64 -0.97
C LEU A 131 5.67 -4.74 -2.02
N ALA A 132 5.69 -3.42 -1.80
CA ALA A 132 6.36 -2.50 -2.73
C ALA A 132 7.89 -2.63 -2.71
N GLU A 133 8.47 -2.94 -1.55
CA GLU A 133 9.90 -3.19 -1.41
C GLU A 133 10.32 -4.50 -2.07
N GLY A 134 9.58 -5.59 -1.84
CA GLY A 134 9.79 -6.87 -2.52
C GLY A 134 9.74 -6.69 -4.04
N ALA A 135 8.72 -5.99 -4.53
CA ALA A 135 8.52 -5.71 -5.94
C ALA A 135 9.60 -4.78 -6.56
N GLY A 136 10.58 -4.31 -5.77
CA GLY A 136 11.66 -3.43 -6.23
C GLY A 136 11.17 -2.04 -6.67
N LEU A 137 10.01 -1.60 -6.18
CA LEU A 137 9.39 -0.35 -6.59
C LEU A 137 9.93 0.85 -5.79
N THR A 138 10.44 0.61 -4.59
CA THR A 138 10.93 1.65 -3.67
C THR A 138 12.40 2.02 -3.89
N SER A 139 13.19 1.17 -4.54
CA SER A 139 14.61 1.39 -4.82
C SER A 139 14.89 2.25 -6.05
N ARG A 140 13.85 2.71 -6.75
CA ARG A 140 13.97 3.51 -7.98
C ARG A 140 14.15 4.99 -7.67
N SER A 141 14.93 5.68 -8.50
CA SER A 141 15.40 7.06 -8.28
C SER A 141 14.32 8.12 -8.04
N ASN A 142 13.09 7.85 -8.46
CA ASN A 142 11.96 8.78 -8.38
C ASN A 142 10.75 8.13 -7.67
N PHE A 143 11.00 7.19 -6.75
CA PHE A 143 9.97 6.76 -5.81
C PHE A 143 9.69 7.87 -4.80
N SER A 144 8.42 8.19 -4.57
CA SER A 144 8.00 9.11 -3.53
C SER A 144 6.83 8.52 -2.76
N GLU A 145 6.86 8.64 -1.44
CA GLU A 145 5.79 8.20 -0.56
C GLU A 145 5.33 9.38 0.28
N VAL A 146 4.03 9.69 0.19
CA VAL A 146 3.38 10.70 1.01
C VAL A 146 2.59 9.98 2.10
N THR A 147 3.15 9.98 3.29
CA THR A 147 2.59 9.29 4.46
C THR A 147 2.95 10.03 5.75
N ARG A 148 2.11 9.86 6.76
CA ARG A 148 2.24 10.37 8.13
C ARG A 148 1.21 9.66 9.00
N ASP A 149 1.28 9.80 10.32
CA ASP A 149 0.33 9.15 11.25
C ASP A 149 -1.15 9.50 10.96
N GLY A 150 -1.42 10.70 10.45
CA GLY A 150 -2.77 11.11 10.03
C GLY A 150 -3.26 10.50 8.71
N ILE A 151 -2.39 9.82 7.96
CA ILE A 151 -2.64 9.18 6.66
C ILE A 151 -2.63 7.64 6.85
N CYS A 152 -1.52 7.10 7.35
CA CYS A 152 -1.38 5.72 7.80
C CYS A 152 -1.17 5.72 9.32
N THR A 153 -2.12 5.18 10.08
CA THR A 153 -2.07 5.12 11.55
C THR A 153 -0.79 4.40 12.01
N GLN A 154 -0.13 4.91 13.06
CA GLN A 154 1.12 4.35 13.62
C GLN A 154 2.30 4.28 12.64
N TYR A 155 2.33 5.15 11.64
CA TYR A 155 3.48 5.24 10.74
C TYR A 155 4.77 5.49 11.52
N THR A 156 4.82 6.46 12.44
CA THR A 156 6.07 6.82 13.14
C THR A 156 6.62 5.73 14.07
N SER A 157 5.77 4.85 14.61
CA SER A 157 6.14 3.78 15.53
C SER A 157 6.22 2.39 14.89
N ARG A 158 6.06 2.29 13.57
CA ARG A 158 6.01 1.03 12.83
C ARG A 158 7.33 0.26 12.88
N ASN A 159 7.25 -1.07 12.90
CA ASN A 159 8.37 -1.95 12.62
C ASN A 159 7.91 -3.04 11.65
N CYS A 160 8.34 -2.95 10.39
CA CYS A 160 7.89 -3.85 9.33
C CYS A 160 8.72 -5.15 9.21
N GLU A 161 9.78 -5.27 10.02
CA GLU A 161 10.64 -6.45 10.08
C GLU A 161 10.30 -7.36 11.26
N VAL A 162 9.40 -6.92 12.16
CA VAL A 162 8.94 -7.69 13.31
C VAL A 162 7.50 -8.16 13.05
N TYR A 163 7.05 -9.17 13.80
CA TYR A 163 5.76 -9.88 13.78
C TYR A 163 5.77 -11.18 12.98
#